data_AF-G2FYH5-F1
#
_entry.id   AF-G2FYH5-F1
#
_cell.length_a   1.000
_cell.length_b   1.000
_cell.length_c   1.000
_cell.angle_alpha   90.00
_cell.angle_beta   90.00
_cell.angle_gamma   90.00
#
_symmetry.space_group_name_H-M   'P 1'
#
loop_
_entity.id
_entity.type
_entity.pdbx_description
1 polymer ?
#
loop_
_entity_poly.entity_id
_entity_poly.type
_entity_poly.pdbx_seq_one_letter_code
_entity_poly.pdbx_strand_id
1 'polypeptide(L)'
;MKKKAYPEQVRTALHQAIRSITADLPACVKRPGQDFSRERKLSLHTMLLMLVGMGGNSLSKELYDWLGYSSETATASAFVQQRDKIRPEALKLLFHEFTRL
;
A
#
# COMPACT_ATOMS: atom_id res chain seq x y z
N MET A 1 -9.31 1.08 28.77
CA MET A 1 -9.19 0.59 27.37
C MET A 1 -8.44 -0.74 27.38
N LYS A 2 -8.94 -1.80 26.73
CA LYS A 2 -8.22 -3.08 26.65
C LYS A 2 -6.98 -2.91 25.76
N LYS A 3 -5.82 -3.41 26.19
CA LYS A 3 -4.58 -3.40 25.40
C LYS A 3 -4.79 -4.30 24.16
N LYS A 4 -4.45 -3.80 22.96
CA LYS A 4 -4.57 -4.61 21.72
C LYS A 4 -3.67 -5.83 21.79
N ALA A 5 -4.05 -6.93 21.14
CA ALA A 5 -3.16 -8.09 20.94
C ALA A 5 -1.92 -7.67 20.14
N TYR A 6 -0.79 -8.36 20.33
CA TYR A 6 0.46 -8.01 19.63
C TYR A 6 0.32 -7.94 18.09
N PRO A 7 -0.34 -8.90 17.40
CA PRO A 7 -0.55 -8.79 15.95
C PRO A 7 -1.34 -7.54 15.53
N GLU A 8 -2.33 -7.13 16.34
CA GLU A 8 -3.11 -5.91 16.10
C GLU A 8 -2.28 -4.64 16.30
N GLN A 9 -1.30 -4.67 17.20
CA GLN A 9 -0.34 -3.57 17.38
C GLN A 9 0.57 -3.45 16.16
N VAL A 10 1.15 -4.57 15.70
CA VAL A 10 1.99 -4.63 14.49
C VAL A 10 1.23 -4.13 13.27
N ARG A 11 -0.02 -4.59 13.07
CA ARG A 11 -0.87 -4.12 11.98
C ARG A 11 -1.16 -2.62 12.07
N THR A 12 -1.46 -2.13 13.28
CA THR A 12 -1.70 -0.71 13.52
C THR A 12 -0.47 0.14 13.17
N ALA A 13 0.72 -0.30 13.60
CA ALA A 13 1.99 0.36 13.32
C ALA A 13 2.27 0.42 11.81
N LEU A 14 2.00 -0.66 11.07
CA LEU A 14 2.14 -0.66 9.60
C LEU A 14 1.23 0.38 8.94
N HIS A 15 -0.05 0.42 9.32
CA HIS A 15 -0.97 1.44 8.81
C HIS A 15 -0.59 2.87 9.20
N GLN A 16 0.02 3.08 10.38
CA GLN A 16 0.55 4.38 10.79
C GLN A 16 1.77 4.77 9.96
N ALA A 17 2.70 3.84 9.75
CA ALA A 17 3.89 4.07 8.94
C ALA A 17 3.54 4.41 7.49
N ILE A 18 2.60 3.67 6.87
CA ILE A 18 2.11 4.00 5.52
C ILE A 18 1.52 5.41 5.51
N ARG A 19 0.63 5.74 6.45
CA ARG A 19 0.03 7.09 6.51
C ARG A 19 1.08 8.18 6.66
N SER A 20 2.08 7.98 7.53
CA SER A 20 3.19 8.90 7.77
C SER A 20 3.97 9.18 6.48
N ILE A 21 4.43 8.15 5.77
CA ILE A 21 5.22 8.36 4.54
C ILE A 21 4.37 8.92 3.39
N THR A 22 3.08 8.57 3.33
CA THR A 22 2.20 9.09 2.27
C THR A 22 1.75 10.53 2.48
N ALA A 23 1.96 11.10 3.67
CA ALA A 23 1.78 12.53 3.91
C ALA A 23 2.79 13.37 3.12
N ASP A 24 3.99 12.83 2.84
CA ASP A 24 4.96 13.38 1.90
C ASP A 24 4.91 12.61 0.57
N LEU A 25 3.85 12.89 -0.21
CA LEU A 25 3.62 12.24 -1.50
C LEU A 25 4.83 12.34 -2.45
N PRO A 26 5.52 13.50 -2.60
CA PRO A 26 6.72 13.62 -3.44
C PRO A 26 7.86 12.64 -3.12
N ALA A 27 8.02 12.24 -1.85
CA ALA A 27 9.02 11.24 -1.47
C ALA A 27 8.66 9.82 -1.95
N CYS A 28 7.38 9.55 -2.21
CA CYS A 28 6.87 8.21 -2.54
C CYS A 28 6.61 7.97 -4.03
N VAL A 29 6.39 9.01 -4.84
CA VAL A 29 5.90 8.87 -6.23
C VAL A 29 6.85 9.45 -7.27
N LYS A 30 6.84 8.90 -8.49
CA LYS A 30 7.75 9.32 -9.57
C LYS A 30 7.40 10.71 -10.12
N ARG A 31 6.10 11.03 -10.27
CA ARG A 31 5.63 12.35 -10.76
C ARG A 31 4.69 13.01 -9.74
N PRO A 32 5.24 13.81 -8.81
CA PRO A 32 4.43 14.56 -7.84
C PRO A 32 3.41 15.46 -8.54
N GLY A 33 2.20 15.59 -7.98
CA GLY A 33 1.10 16.36 -8.57
C GLY A 33 0.32 15.64 -9.68
N GLN A 34 0.85 14.53 -10.23
CA GLN A 34 0.16 13.72 -11.24
C GLN A 34 -0.15 12.31 -10.73
N ASP A 35 0.85 11.61 -10.22
CA ASP A 35 0.70 10.24 -9.74
C ASP A 35 -0.06 10.22 -8.42
N PHE A 36 -1.08 9.36 -8.32
CA PHE A 36 -1.98 9.22 -7.17
C PHE A 36 -2.73 10.50 -6.75
N SER A 37 -2.80 11.53 -7.60
CA SER A 37 -3.55 12.77 -7.32
C SER A 37 -5.07 12.59 -7.33
N ARG A 38 -5.56 11.55 -7.99
CA ARG A 38 -6.98 11.18 -8.04
C ARG A 38 -7.24 9.97 -7.15
N GLU A 39 -8.35 9.99 -6.44
CA GLU A 39 -8.83 8.84 -5.70
C GLU A 39 -9.24 7.71 -6.66
N ARG A 40 -8.65 6.54 -6.45
CA ARG A 40 -8.84 5.32 -7.23
C ARG A 40 -8.84 4.13 -6.28
N LYS A 41 -9.37 3.00 -6.72
CA LYS A 41 -9.40 1.73 -5.97
C LYS A 41 -8.01 1.30 -5.47
N LEU A 42 -7.00 1.51 -6.32
CA LEU A 42 -5.59 1.29 -6.02
C LEU A 42 -4.92 2.62 -5.62
N SER A 43 -5.30 3.15 -4.45
CA SER A 43 -4.64 4.30 -3.86
C SER A 43 -3.19 3.97 -3.47
N LEU A 44 -2.35 4.98 -3.23
CA LEU A 44 -0.96 4.74 -2.81
C LEU A 44 -0.91 3.92 -1.51
N HIS A 45 -1.79 4.21 -0.56
CA HIS A 45 -1.91 3.44 0.68
C HIS A 45 -2.27 1.97 0.39
N THR A 46 -3.28 1.72 -0.45
CA THR A 46 -3.66 0.35 -0.85
C THR A 46 -2.51 -0.36 -1.54
N MET A 47 -1.81 0.31 -2.45
CA MET A 47 -0.67 -0.27 -3.16
C MET A 47 0.46 -0.68 -2.22
N LEU A 48 0.85 0.18 -1.27
CA LEU A 48 1.90 -0.14 -0.31
C LEU A 48 1.50 -1.30 0.60
N LEU A 49 0.24 -1.33 1.05
CA LEU A 49 -0.27 -2.42 1.88
C LEU A 49 -0.29 -3.75 1.10
N MET A 50 -0.73 -3.74 -0.16
CA MET A 50 -0.70 -4.91 -1.04
C MET A 50 0.72 -5.40 -1.31
N LEU A 51 1.66 -4.50 -1.60
CA LEU A 51 3.05 -4.86 -1.88
C LEU A 51 3.73 -5.56 -0.69
N VAL A 52 3.37 -5.18 0.54
CA VAL A 52 3.88 -5.81 1.77
C VAL A 52 3.12 -7.10 2.09
N GLY A 53 1.81 -7.16 1.81
CA GLY A 53 0.92 -8.24 2.23
C GLY A 53 0.73 -9.39 1.24
N MET A 54 1.26 -9.32 0.03
CA MET A 54 1.11 -10.38 -0.99
C MET A 54 1.70 -11.71 -0.52
N GLY A 55 0.92 -12.79 -0.66
CA GLY A 55 1.23 -14.13 -0.16
C GLY A 55 1.99 -15.04 -1.11
N GLY A 56 2.43 -14.54 -2.27
CA GLY A 56 3.17 -15.32 -3.28
C GLY A 56 2.30 -16.09 -4.28
N ASN A 57 0.99 -15.83 -4.33
CA ASN A 57 0.12 -16.36 -5.38
C ASN A 57 0.29 -15.58 -6.71
N SER A 58 -0.48 -15.98 -7.72
CA SER A 58 -0.63 -15.15 -8.92
C SER A 58 -1.23 -13.78 -8.56
N LEU A 59 -0.77 -12.72 -9.24
CA LEU A 59 -1.24 -11.35 -9.00
C LEU A 59 -2.77 -11.24 -9.11
N SER A 60 -3.39 -11.96 -10.05
CA SER A 60 -4.84 -11.99 -10.19
C SER A 60 -5.52 -12.54 -8.93
N LYS A 61 -5.01 -13.66 -8.38
CA LYS A 61 -5.55 -14.25 -7.16
C LYS A 61 -5.42 -13.30 -5.98
N GLU A 62 -4.24 -12.70 -5.78
CA GLU A 62 -4.00 -11.70 -4.74
C GLU A 62 -4.98 -10.52 -4.85
N LEU A 63 -5.25 -10.02 -6.06
CA LEU A 63 -6.19 -8.92 -6.30
C LEU A 63 -7.64 -9.30 -5.96
N TYR A 64 -8.07 -10.50 -6.34
CA TYR A 64 -9.41 -10.99 -6.02
C TYR A 64 -9.60 -11.19 -4.52
N ASP A 65 -8.61 -11.80 -3.86
CA ASP A 65 -8.63 -12.03 -2.42
C ASP A 65 -8.65 -10.68 -1.66
N TRP A 66 -7.88 -9.69 -2.12
CA TRP A 66 -7.82 -8.35 -1.50
C TRP A 66 -9.07 -7.51 -1.69
N LEU A 67 -9.66 -7.53 -2.89
CA LEU A 67 -10.81 -6.69 -3.27
C LEU A 67 -12.15 -7.42 -3.09
N GLY A 68 -12.14 -8.59 -2.42
CA GLY A 68 -13.32 -9.32 -2.02
C GLY A 68 -14.14 -9.86 -3.19
N TYR A 69 -13.47 -10.26 -4.29
CA TYR A 69 -14.13 -10.78 -5.49
C TYR A 69 -15.21 -9.87 -6.09
N SER A 70 -15.12 -8.56 -5.83
CA SER A 70 -16.07 -7.57 -6.32
C SER A 70 -15.99 -7.43 -7.86
N SER A 71 -17.09 -7.08 -8.50
CA SER A 71 -17.09 -6.61 -9.91
C SER A 71 -16.14 -5.43 -10.12
N GLU A 72 -15.85 -4.71 -9.04
CA GLU A 72 -14.94 -3.58 -9.03
C GLU A 72 -13.46 -3.99 -8.88
N THR A 73 -13.13 -5.28 -8.84
CA THR A 73 -11.74 -5.77 -8.71
C THR A 73 -10.85 -5.18 -9.80
N ALA A 74 -9.71 -4.61 -9.40
CA ALA A 74 -8.76 -4.04 -10.34
C ALA A 74 -8.07 -5.14 -11.15
N THR A 75 -7.76 -4.85 -12.42
CA THR A 75 -7.01 -5.79 -13.26
C THR A 75 -5.54 -5.86 -12.85
N ALA A 76 -4.88 -6.97 -13.17
CA ALA A 76 -3.43 -7.12 -12.98
C ALA A 76 -2.63 -6.02 -13.71
N SER A 77 -3.07 -5.61 -14.91
CA SER A 77 -2.44 -4.51 -15.65
C SER A 77 -2.59 -3.16 -14.93
N ALA A 78 -3.76 -2.86 -14.38
CA ALA A 78 -3.98 -1.65 -13.59
C ALA A 78 -3.10 -1.63 -12.33
N PHE A 79 -2.91 -2.78 -11.68
CA PHE A 79 -1.97 -2.90 -10.56
C PHE A 79 -0.53 -2.60 -10.99
N VAL A 80 -0.04 -3.23 -12.05
CA VAL A 80 1.33 -3.01 -12.55
C VAL A 80 1.55 -1.54 -12.92
N GLN A 81 0.58 -0.91 -13.59
CA GLN A 81 0.63 0.51 -13.95
C GLN A 81 0.62 1.43 -12.73
N GLN A 82 -0.12 1.11 -11.67
CA GLN A 82 -0.08 1.90 -10.43
C GLN A 82 1.22 1.67 -9.66
N ARG A 83 1.72 0.44 -9.61
CA ARG A 83 3.01 0.11 -8.99
C ARG A 83 4.15 0.88 -9.64
N ASP A 84 4.14 1.00 -10.97
CA ASP A 84 5.18 1.73 -11.70
C ASP A 84 5.25 3.21 -11.32
N LYS A 85 4.19 3.81 -10.78
CA LYS A 85 4.22 5.21 -10.31
C LYS A 85 4.93 5.40 -8.97
N ILE A 86 5.19 4.31 -8.25
CA ILE A 86 5.80 4.33 -6.93
C ILE A 86 7.32 4.32 -7.10
N ARG A 87 8.00 5.15 -6.31
CA ARG A 87 9.46 5.16 -6.24
C ARG A 87 9.97 3.93 -5.50
N PRO A 88 11.10 3.34 -5.91
CA PRO A 88 11.70 2.23 -5.15
C PRO A 88 12.06 2.66 -3.71
N GLU A 89 12.36 3.94 -3.49
CA GLU A 89 12.63 4.48 -2.15
C GLU A 89 11.41 4.42 -1.21
N ALA A 90 10.18 4.37 -1.73
CA ALA A 90 8.97 4.40 -0.91
C ALA A 90 8.89 3.21 0.06
N LEU A 91 9.26 2.00 -0.39
CA LEU A 91 9.29 0.82 0.48
C LEU A 91 10.41 0.90 1.52
N LYS A 92 11.56 1.49 1.17
CA LYS A 92 12.64 1.74 2.12
C LYS A 92 12.20 2.72 3.21
N LEU A 93 11.55 3.83 2.83
CA LEU A 93 10.96 4.79 3.76
C LEU A 93 9.92 4.12 4.65
N LEU A 94 9.05 3.29 4.06
CA LEU A 94 8.03 2.54 4.80
C LEU A 94 8.64 1.68 5.90
N PHE A 95 9.62 0.83 5.57
CA PHE A 95 10.21 -0.08 6.54
C PHE A 95 11.02 0.66 7.61
N HIS A 96 11.67 1.76 7.25
CA HIS A 96 12.35 2.61 8.24
C HIS A 96 11.35 3.27 9.18
N GLU A 97 10.25 3.81 8.67
CA GLU A 97 9.20 4.40 9.50
C GLU A 97 8.53 3.35 10.39
N PHE A 98 8.24 2.18 9.85
CA PHE A 98 7.59 1.08 10.56
C PHE A 98 8.42 0.55 11.74
N THR A 99 9.75 0.55 11.64
CA THR A 99 10.65 0.06 12.69
C THR A 99 10.96 1.11 13.77
N ARG A 100 10.51 2.36 13.58
CA ARG A 100 10.63 3.44 14.58
C ARG A 100 9.43 3.54 15.52
N LEU A 101 8.28 2.96 15.13
CA LEU A 101 7.03 2.94 15.88
C LEU A 101 6.96 1.73 16.83
#